data_AF-A0A7D9LIJ8-F1
#
_entry.id   AF-A0A7D9LIJ8-F1
#
_cell.length_a   1.000
_cell.length_b   1.000
_cell.length_c   1.000
_cell.angle_alpha   90.00
_cell.angle_beta   90.00
_cell.angle_gamma   90.00
#
_symmetry.space_group_name_H-M   'P 1'
#
loop_
_entity.id
_entity.type
_entity.pdbx_description
1 polymer ?
#
loop_
_entity_poly.entity_id
_entity_poly.type
_entity_poly.pdbx_seq_one_letter_code
_entity_poly.pdbx_strand_id
1 'polypeptide(L)'
;MEFDKLPANDTDQKNLESLLFLLDKFCASDELYHELSLFSDNLPRSYLIKQKKHELSKFCHIERTPGQYPGAQLSFSQTLQDHIQQFFESNLKHKVDDPIKVKISCDGAKMSR
;
A
#
# COMPACT_ATOMS: atom_id res chain seq x y z
N MET A 1 -22.06 -4.77 15.14
CA MET A 1 -20.92 -5.61 15.54
C MET A 1 -19.78 -4.65 15.85
N GLU A 2 -19.36 -4.64 17.11
CA GLU A 2 -18.20 -3.88 17.55
C GLU A 2 -16.96 -4.68 17.14
N PHE A 3 -16.17 -4.15 16.21
CA PHE A 3 -14.93 -4.82 15.78
C PHE A 3 -13.86 -4.56 16.84
N ASP A 4 -13.21 -5.61 17.31
CA ASP A 4 -12.07 -5.49 18.23
C ASP A 4 -11.07 -4.48 17.69
N LYS A 5 -10.67 -3.54 18.54
CA LYS A 5 -9.67 -2.52 18.23
C LYS A 5 -8.38 -3.19 17.74
N LEU A 6 -7.70 -2.51 16.80
CA LEU A 6 -6.32 -2.81 16.44
C LEU A 6 -5.49 -3.08 17.71
N PRO A 7 -4.54 -4.04 17.66
CA PRO A 7 -3.74 -4.36 18.84
C PRO A 7 -3.07 -3.08 19.37
N ALA A 8 -3.33 -2.76 20.63
CA ALA A 8 -2.89 -1.51 21.26
C ALA A 8 -1.39 -1.50 21.63
N ASN A 9 -0.71 -2.65 21.52
CA ASN A 9 0.71 -2.80 21.84
C ASN A 9 1.57 -2.70 20.58
N ASP A 10 2.63 -1.88 20.65
CA ASP A 10 3.62 -1.70 19.57
C ASP A 10 4.23 -3.04 19.08
N THR A 11 4.43 -3.99 19.99
CA THR A 11 4.97 -5.33 19.65
C THR A 11 4.00 -6.12 18.77
N ASP A 12 2.71 -6.09 19.08
CA ASP A 12 1.69 -6.81 18.33
C ASP A 12 1.48 -6.18 16.94
N GLN A 13 1.60 -4.85 16.85
CA GLN A 13 1.56 -4.15 15.58
C GLN A 13 2.76 -4.50 14.69
N LYS A 14 3.99 -4.55 15.24
CA LYS A 14 5.19 -5.00 14.50
C LYS A 14 5.08 -6.45 14.04
N ASN A 15 4.52 -7.33 14.87
CA ASN A 15 4.29 -8.72 14.51
C ASN A 15 3.30 -8.83 13.35
N LEU A 16 2.23 -8.03 13.38
CA LEU A 16 1.22 -7.97 12.33
C LEU A 16 1.80 -7.44 11.01
N GLU A 17 2.63 -6.40 11.06
CA GLU A 17 3.36 -5.87 9.90
C GLU A 17 4.34 -6.89 9.31
N SER A 18 5.10 -7.58 10.17
CA SER A 18 6.03 -8.65 9.75
C SER A 18 5.29 -9.81 9.08
N LEU A 19 4.12 -10.17 9.61
CA LEU A 19 3.27 -11.19 9.02
C LEU A 19 2.69 -10.76 7.67
N LEU A 20 2.21 -9.51 7.56
CA LEU A 20 1.75 -8.95 6.29
C LEU A 20 2.84 -8.98 5.21
N PHE A 21 4.06 -8.58 5.58
CA PHE A 21 5.22 -8.66 4.71
C PHE A 21 5.48 -10.11 4.25
N LEU A 22 5.37 -11.08 5.14
CA LEU A 22 5.54 -12.49 4.80
C LEU A 22 4.46 -12.97 3.83
N LEU A 23 3.19 -12.64 4.09
CA LEU A 23 2.08 -13.01 3.22
C LEU A 23 2.23 -12.43 1.82
N ASP A 24 2.63 -11.15 1.72
CA ASP A 24 2.91 -10.49 0.45
C ASP A 24 4.10 -11.13 -0.27
N LYS A 25 5.21 -11.36 0.45
CA LYS A 25 6.43 -11.97 -0.08
C LYS A 25 6.20 -13.36 -0.69
N PHE A 26 5.30 -14.14 -0.11
CA PHE A 26 4.96 -15.49 -0.56
C PHE A 26 3.67 -15.55 -1.40
N CYS A 27 3.09 -14.40 -1.77
CA CYS A 27 1.83 -14.32 -2.53
C CYS A 27 0.69 -15.14 -1.89
N ALA A 28 0.65 -15.18 -0.56
CA ALA A 28 -0.35 -15.92 0.19
C ALA A 28 -1.72 -15.25 0.02
N SER A 29 -2.69 -16.01 -0.48
CA SER A 29 -4.06 -15.51 -0.63
C SER A 29 -4.75 -15.33 0.71
N ASP A 30 -5.82 -14.53 0.72
CA ASP A 30 -6.64 -14.34 1.92
C ASP A 30 -7.31 -15.65 2.36
N GLU A 31 -7.66 -16.53 1.42
CA GLU A 31 -8.20 -17.87 1.68
C GLU A 31 -7.17 -18.76 2.36
N LEU A 32 -5.93 -18.81 1.82
CA LEU A 32 -4.84 -19.57 2.43
C LEU A 32 -4.58 -19.11 3.87
N TYR A 33 -4.47 -17.80 4.09
CA TYR A 33 -4.26 -17.27 5.43
C TYR A 33 -5.43 -17.57 6.37
N HIS A 34 -6.65 -17.48 5.86
CA HIS A 34 -7.84 -17.81 6.65
C HIS A 34 -7.81 -19.27 7.11
N GLU A 35 -7.54 -20.21 6.22
CA GLU A 35 -7.41 -21.63 6.57
C GLU A 35 -6.28 -21.85 7.58
N LEU A 36 -5.10 -21.28 7.35
CA LEU A 36 -3.96 -21.37 8.28
C LEU A 36 -4.32 -20.85 9.68
N SER A 37 -5.06 -19.74 9.77
CA SER A 37 -5.51 -19.18 11.05
C SER A 37 -6.54 -20.04 11.78
N LEU A 38 -7.22 -20.96 11.09
CA LEU A 38 -8.11 -21.94 11.73
C LEU A 38 -7.33 -23.11 12.33
N PHE A 39 -6.17 -23.44 11.76
CA PHE A 39 -5.31 -24.52 12.25
C PHE A 39 -4.31 -24.09 13.32
N SER A 40 -4.11 -22.78 13.51
CA SER A 40 -3.12 -22.23 14.45
C SER A 40 -3.73 -21.16 15.34
N ASP A 41 -3.86 -21.45 16.63
CA ASP A 41 -4.39 -20.52 17.64
C ASP A 41 -3.49 -19.30 17.89
N ASN A 42 -2.23 -19.35 17.45
CA ASN A 42 -1.24 -18.29 17.66
C ASN A 42 -1.20 -17.26 16.52
N LEU A 43 -1.99 -17.46 15.45
CA LEU A 43 -2.05 -16.51 14.35
C LEU A 43 -3.11 -15.43 14.57
N PRO A 44 -2.84 -14.18 14.18
CA PRO A 44 -3.86 -13.14 14.17
C PRO A 44 -5.08 -13.55 13.34
N ARG A 45 -6.28 -13.23 13.84
CA ARG A 45 -7.52 -13.50 13.10
C ARG A 45 -7.50 -12.82 11.73
N SER A 46 -8.05 -13.49 10.72
CA SER A 46 -8.02 -13.04 9.32
C SER A 46 -8.59 -11.63 9.10
N TYR A 47 -9.55 -11.17 9.92
CA TYR A 47 -10.07 -9.81 9.82
C TYR A 47 -9.03 -8.74 10.18
N LEU A 48 -8.08 -9.01 11.09
CA LEU A 48 -7.02 -8.05 11.46
C LEU A 48 -6.07 -7.82 10.29
N ILE A 49 -5.70 -8.89 9.59
CA ILE A 49 -4.89 -8.81 8.37
C ILE A 49 -5.63 -8.04 7.29
N LYS A 50 -6.92 -8.35 7.05
CA LYS A 50 -7.74 -7.61 6.07
C LYS A 50 -7.85 -6.13 6.40
N GLN A 51 -8.08 -5.79 7.67
CA GLN A 51 -8.14 -4.40 8.13
C GLN A 51 -6.82 -3.68 7.88
N LYS A 52 -5.69 -4.29 8.22
CA LYS A 52 -4.37 -3.69 7.96
C LYS A 52 -4.06 -3.55 6.47
N LYS A 53 -4.38 -4.54 5.63
CA LYS A 53 -4.27 -4.41 4.17
C LYS A 53 -5.09 -3.22 3.66
N HIS A 54 -6.32 -3.05 4.16
CA HIS A 54 -7.17 -1.93 3.80
C HIS A 54 -6.62 -0.59 4.29
N GLU A 55 -6.07 -0.51 5.51
CA GLU A 55 -5.36 0.68 6.00
C GLU A 55 -4.16 1.02 5.12
N LEU A 56 -3.34 0.04 4.75
CA LEU A 56 -2.20 0.22 3.84
C LEU A 56 -2.63 0.69 2.45
N SER A 57 -3.72 0.16 1.94
CA SER A 57 -4.27 0.54 0.62
C SER A 57 -4.69 2.01 0.57
N LYS A 58 -5.03 2.64 1.70
CA LYS A 58 -5.33 4.08 1.74
C LYS A 58 -4.12 4.97 1.46
N PHE A 59 -2.91 4.48 1.73
CA PHE A 59 -1.68 5.24 1.46
C PHE A 59 -1.29 5.20 -0.02
N CYS A 60 -1.78 4.21 -0.78
CA CYS A 60 -1.42 4.01 -2.16
C CYS A 60 -2.69 3.72 -2.98
N HIS A 61 -3.35 4.80 -3.43
CA HIS A 61 -4.56 4.70 -4.24
C HIS A 61 -4.20 4.33 -5.68
N ILE A 62 -4.25 3.02 -5.96
CA ILE A 62 -4.03 2.46 -7.29
C ILE A 62 -5.38 2.25 -7.98
N GLU A 63 -5.55 2.89 -9.13
CA GLU A 63 -6.73 2.77 -9.98
C GLU A 63 -6.44 1.98 -11.24
N ARG A 64 -7.48 1.52 -11.93
CA ARG A 64 -7.30 1.01 -13.30
C ARG A 64 -6.90 2.14 -14.23
N THR A 65 -6.00 1.85 -15.15
CA THR A 65 -5.71 2.79 -16.25
C THR A 65 -6.98 3.03 -17.07
N PRO A 66 -7.26 4.28 -17.48
CA PRO A 66 -8.38 4.56 -18.36
C PRO A 66 -8.21 3.84 -19.71
N GLY A 67 -9.32 3.42 -20.30
CA GLY A 67 -9.35 2.76 -21.61
C GLY A 67 -9.54 1.25 -21.54
N GLN A 68 -9.22 0.57 -22.64
CA GLN A 68 -9.53 -0.85 -22.85
C GLN A 68 -8.43 -1.81 -22.38
N TYR A 69 -7.24 -1.30 -22.08
CA TYR A 69 -6.09 -2.13 -21.75
C TYR A 69 -6.01 -2.39 -20.24
N PRO A 70 -5.69 -3.63 -19.82
CA PRO A 70 -5.47 -3.95 -18.42
C PRO A 70 -4.21 -3.25 -17.94
N GLY A 71 -4.36 -2.39 -16.95
CA GLY A 71 -3.27 -1.65 -16.34
C GLY A 71 -3.71 -1.05 -15.01
N ALA A 72 -2.73 -0.62 -14.24
CA ALA A 72 -2.90 0.04 -12.97
C ALA A 72 -2.12 1.36 -12.99
N GLN A 73 -2.70 2.41 -12.44
CA GLN A 73 -2.08 3.73 -12.34
C GLN A 73 -2.26 4.30 -10.94
N LEU A 74 -1.30 5.13 -10.52
CA LEU A 74 -1.51 6.07 -9.43
C LEU A 74 -2.18 7.33 -9.98
N SER A 75 -2.87 8.08 -9.10
CA SER A 75 -3.40 9.38 -9.47
C SER A 75 -2.25 10.34 -9.81
N PHE A 76 -2.09 10.64 -11.10
CA PHE A 76 -1.01 11.51 -11.58
C PHE A 76 -1.01 12.86 -10.86
N SER A 77 -2.17 13.48 -10.70
CA SER A 77 -2.30 14.79 -10.05
C SER A 77 -1.88 14.75 -8.58
N GLN A 78 -2.32 13.73 -7.83
CA GLN A 78 -1.95 13.60 -6.41
C GLN A 78 -0.46 13.30 -6.27
N THR A 79 0.06 12.33 -7.01
CA THR A 79 1.48 11.95 -6.97
C THR A 79 2.38 13.13 -7.36
N LEU A 80 1.97 13.95 -8.34
CA LEU A 80 2.72 15.13 -8.73
C LEU A 80 2.74 16.18 -7.61
N GLN A 81 1.62 16.44 -6.95
CA GLN A 81 1.55 17.38 -5.83
C GLN A 81 2.44 16.93 -4.66
N ASP A 82 2.35 15.65 -4.28
CA ASP A 82 3.13 15.07 -3.18
C ASP A 82 4.64 15.18 -3.47
N HIS A 83 5.07 14.85 -4.69
CA HIS A 83 6.48 14.95 -5.09
C HIS A 83 6.98 16.40 -5.16
N ILE A 84 6.15 17.35 -5.62
CA ILE A 84 6.50 18.76 -5.61
C ILE A 84 6.69 19.26 -4.18
N GLN A 85 5.80 18.89 -3.26
CA GLN A 85 5.92 19.26 -1.85
C GLN A 85 7.22 18.70 -1.24
N GLN A 86 7.49 17.41 -1.41
CA GLN A 86 8.72 16.76 -0.94
C GLN A 86 9.98 17.40 -1.53
N PHE A 87 9.92 17.81 -2.79
CA PHE A 87 11.02 18.51 -3.45
C PHE A 87 11.32 19.85 -2.78
N PHE A 88 10.30 20.65 -2.46
CA PHE A 88 10.49 21.93 -1.75
C PHE A 88 10.99 21.75 -0.32
N GLU A 89 10.50 20.74 0.40
CA GLU A 89 10.99 20.40 1.75
C GLU A 89 12.48 20.02 1.73
N SER A 90 12.92 19.33 0.68
CA SER A 90 14.31 18.90 0.50
C SER A 90 15.22 19.96 -0.13
N ASN A 91 14.66 20.96 -0.82
CA ASN A 91 15.39 21.97 -1.59
C ASN A 91 14.93 23.39 -1.25
N LEU A 92 15.18 23.82 0.00
CA LEU A 92 14.80 25.14 0.54
C LEU A 92 15.34 26.35 -0.24
N LYS A 93 16.31 26.15 -1.14
CA LYS A 93 16.92 27.21 -1.96
C LYS A 93 16.29 27.32 -3.35
N HIS A 94 15.42 26.38 -3.73
CA HIS A 94 14.75 26.40 -5.04
C HIS A 94 13.77 27.57 -5.08
N LYS A 95 13.91 28.43 -6.08
CA LYS A 95 13.00 29.57 -6.23
C LYS A 95 11.69 29.08 -6.83
N VAL A 96 10.59 29.72 -6.42
CA VAL A 96 9.24 29.39 -6.91
C VAL A 96 9.14 29.56 -8.44
N ASP A 97 9.89 30.49 -9.02
CA ASP A 97 9.88 30.76 -10.46
C ASP A 97 10.78 29.81 -11.28
N ASP A 98 11.62 29.00 -10.64
CA ASP A 98 12.52 28.09 -11.35
C ASP A 98 11.76 26.82 -11.77
N PRO A 99 11.84 26.40 -13.04
CA PRO A 99 11.09 25.25 -13.53
C PRO A 99 11.53 23.95 -12.86
N ILE A 100 10.56 23.13 -12.46
CA ILE A 100 10.79 21.80 -11.88
C ILE A 100 10.78 20.76 -13.01
N LYS A 101 11.84 19.95 -13.08
CA LYS A 101 11.91 18.82 -14.02
C LYS A 101 11.25 17.60 -13.42
N VAL A 102 10.20 17.11 -14.07
CA VAL A 102 9.46 15.91 -13.65
C VAL A 102 9.80 14.76 -14.58
N LYS A 103 10.22 13.62 -14.01
CA LYS A 103 10.38 12.36 -14.75
C LYS A 103 9.12 11.53 -14.58
N ILE A 104 8.43 11.26 -15.68
CA ILE A 104 7.32 10.30 -15.71
C ILE A 104 7.91 8.93 -16.03
N SER A 105 7.57 7.93 -15.22
CA SER A 105 7.98 6.53 -15.42
C SER A 105 6.74 5.67 -15.55
N CYS A 106 6.76 4.75 -16.50
CA CYS A 106 5.77 3.68 -16.64
C CYS A 106 6.55 2.37 -16.73
N ASP A 107 6.13 1.34 -15.99
CA ASP A 107 6.58 0.00 -16.29
C ASP A 107 5.75 -0.49 -17.47
N GLY A 108 6.39 -0.74 -18.62
CA GLY A 108 5.74 -1.37 -19.77
C GLY A 108 5.33 -2.82 -19.51
N ALA A 109 5.28 -3.25 -18.24
CA ALA A 109 4.88 -4.56 -17.82
C ALA A 109 3.39 -4.71 -18.04
N LYS A 110 3.02 -5.66 -18.90
CA LYS A 110 1.64 -6.10 -19.02
C LYS A 110 1.22 -6.65 -17.65
N MET A 111 0.25 -6.02 -17.01
CA MET A 111 -0.44 -6.58 -15.85
C MET A 111 -1.33 -7.73 -16.35
N SER A 112 -0.72 -8.85 -16.74
CA SER A 112 -1.43 -10.10 -16.97
C SER A 112 -1.66 -10.79 -15.62
N ARG A 113 -2.90 -11.20 -15.38
CA ARG A 113 -3.15 -12.39 -14.57
C ARG A 113 -2.92 -13.62 -15.43
#